data_AF-A0A7X0F5J1-F1
#
_entry.id   AF-A0A7X0F5J1-F1
#
_cell.length_a   1.000
_cell.length_b   1.000
_cell.length_c   1.000
_cell.angle_alpha   90.00
_cell.angle_beta   90.00
_cell.angle_gamma   90.00
#
_symmetry.space_group_name_H-M   'P 1'
#
loop_
_entity.id
_entity.type
_entity.pdbx_description
1 polymer ?
#
loop_
_entity_poly.entity_id
_entity_poly.type
_entity_poly.pdbx_seq_one_letter_code
_entity_poly.pdbx_strand_id
1 'polypeptide(L)'
;MFTAVAIFSVTWKPRPDISTYELALCMPIIAAMPAYDGGSIRVMYDRLPAEAQRHFEMPGQVQADTPGTAQASSSIWDSLKSVASA
;
A
#
# COMPACT_ATOMS: atom_id res chain seq x y z
N MET A 1 -22.23 -4.95 -19.19
CA MET A 1 -21.15 -4.03 -18.80
C MET A 1 -21.01 -4.11 -17.29
N PHE A 2 -19.92 -4.67 -16.76
CA PHE A 2 -19.62 -4.61 -15.34
C PHE A 2 -18.73 -3.39 -15.11
N THR A 3 -19.29 -2.31 -14.59
CA THR A 3 -18.51 -1.20 -14.05
C THR A 3 -17.84 -1.72 -12.78
N ALA A 4 -16.51 -1.85 -12.81
CA ALA A 4 -15.75 -2.13 -11.61
C ALA A 4 -15.97 -0.97 -10.63
N VAL A 5 -16.75 -1.19 -9.58
CA VAL A 5 -16.85 -0.23 -8.48
C VAL A 5 -15.49 -0.27 -7.79
N ALA A 6 -14.73 0.82 -7.89
CA ALA A 6 -13.48 0.96 -7.16
C ALA A 6 -13.81 0.99 -5.67
N ILE A 7 -13.56 -0.13 -4.98
CA ILE A 7 -13.67 -0.21 -3.54
C ILE A 7 -12.43 0.49 -2.99
N PHE A 8 -12.64 1.56 -2.22
CA PHE A 8 -11.55 2.19 -1.49
C PHE A 8 -10.97 1.18 -0.50
N SER A 9 -9.68 0.93 -0.60
CA SER A 9 -8.94 0.06 0.30
C SER A 9 -7.65 0.78 0.65
N VAL A 10 -7.15 0.54 1.86
CA VAL A 10 -5.85 1.02 2.33
C VAL A 10 -5.20 -0.10 3.11
N THR A 11 -3.87 -0.19 3.03
CA THR A 11 -3.08 -1.16 3.77
C THR A 11 -2.18 -0.42 4.74
N TRP A 12 -2.19 -0.81 6.02
CA TRP A 12 -1.28 -0.26 7.03
C TRP A 12 0.17 -0.64 6.72
N LYS A 13 1.02 0.38 6.52
CA LYS A 13 2.46 0.24 6.31
C LYS A 13 3.18 1.41 6.98
N PRO A 14 3.46 1.30 8.30
CA PRO A 14 4.08 2.38 9.03
C PRO A 14 5.47 2.67 8.47
N ARG A 15 5.84 3.95 8.49
CA ARG A 15 7.20 4.37 8.16
C ARG A 15 8.07 4.24 9.42
N PRO A 16 9.38 3.99 9.28
CA PRO A 16 10.26 3.78 10.43
C PRO A 16 10.37 5.00 11.35
N ASP A 17 10.04 6.19 10.86
CA ASP A 17 10.06 7.46 11.58
C ASP A 17 8.69 7.85 12.18
N ILE A 18 7.75 6.91 12.32
CA ILE A 18 6.43 7.18 12.89
C ILE A 18 6.52 7.63 14.36
N SER A 19 5.94 8.77 14.67
CA SER A 19 5.78 9.26 16.04
C SER A 19 4.61 8.57 16.75
N THR A 20 4.62 8.56 18.08
CA THR A 20 3.49 8.08 18.88
C THR A 20 2.19 8.83 18.56
N TYR A 21 2.30 10.11 18.21
CA TYR A 21 1.17 10.94 17.81
C TYR A 21 0.57 10.47 16.47
N GLU A 22 1.40 10.29 15.43
CA GLU A 22 0.96 9.75 14.13
C GLU A 22 0.34 8.35 14.30
N LEU A 23 0.94 7.48 15.13
CA LEU A 23 0.39 6.16 15.42
C LEU A 23 -1.00 6.26 16.06
N ALA A 24 -1.18 7.12 17.07
CA ALA A 24 -2.46 7.29 17.75
C ALA A 24 -3.57 7.75 16.79
N LEU A 25 -3.23 8.62 15.83
CA LEU A 25 -4.16 9.04 14.78
C LEU A 25 -4.52 7.91 13.82
N CYS A 26 -3.61 6.98 13.54
CA CYS A 26 -3.84 5.86 12.62
C CYS A 26 -4.67 4.72 13.24
N MET A 27 -4.64 4.56 14.58
CA MET A 27 -5.28 3.43 15.28
C MET A 27 -6.78 3.24 14.97
N PRO A 28 -7.63 4.28 14.89
CA PRO A 28 -9.04 4.11 14.55
C PRO A 28 -9.24 3.46 13.17
N ILE A 29 -8.43 3.83 12.18
CA ILE A 29 -8.49 3.22 10.85
C ILE A 29 -8.02 1.77 10.92
N ILE A 30 -6.91 1.51 11.60
CA ILE A 30 -6.36 0.15 11.77
C ILE A 30 -7.40 -0.79 12.40
N ALA A 31 -8.10 -0.32 13.44
CA ALA A 31 -9.14 -1.09 14.10
C ALA A 31 -10.40 -1.26 13.24
N ALA A 32 -10.71 -0.29 12.35
CA ALA A 32 -11.91 -0.32 11.52
C ALA A 32 -11.75 -1.15 10.23
N MET A 33 -10.54 -1.25 9.66
CA MET A 33 -10.28 -1.99 8.41
C MET A 33 -10.89 -3.41 8.33
N PRO A 34 -10.88 -4.26 9.39
CA PRO A 34 -11.47 -5.60 9.30
C PRO A 34 -13.00 -5.64 9.40
N ALA A 35 -13.64 -4.55 9.84
CA ALA A 35 -15.06 -4.55 10.23
C ALA A 35 -15.96 -3.64 9.37
N TYR A 36 -15.39 -2.64 8.70
CA TYR A 36 -16.14 -1.63 7.97
C TYR A 36 -15.87 -1.68 6.47
N ASP A 37 -16.82 -1.18 5.69
CA ASP A 37 -16.70 -1.07 4.24
C ASP A 37 -15.72 0.05 3.82
N GLY A 38 -15.21 -0.05 2.59
CA GLY A 38 -14.25 0.92 2.05
C GLY A 38 -14.74 2.37 2.08
N GLY A 39 -16.04 2.62 1.95
CA GLY A 39 -16.62 3.96 2.04
C GLY A 39 -16.43 4.59 3.41
N SER A 40 -16.73 3.84 4.48
CA SER A 40 -16.50 4.28 5.86
C SER A 40 -15.02 4.50 6.15
N ILE A 41 -14.15 3.59 5.69
CA ILE A 41 -12.70 3.73 5.84
C ILE A 41 -12.19 4.99 5.15
N ARG A 42 -12.69 5.32 3.96
CA ARG A 42 -12.31 6.52 3.22
C ARG A 42 -12.61 7.81 3.98
N VAL A 43 -13.78 7.91 4.59
CA VAL A 43 -14.16 9.11 5.39
C VAL A 43 -13.22 9.31 6.57
N MET A 44 -12.77 8.22 7.21
CA MET A 44 -11.79 8.30 8.30
C MET A 44 -10.40 8.68 7.77
N TYR A 45 -9.98 8.09 6.65
CA TYR A 45 -8.70 8.38 6.01
C TYR A 45 -8.58 9.84 5.55
N ASP A 46 -9.60 10.37 4.90
CA ASP A 46 -9.63 11.74 4.37
C ASP A 46 -9.57 12.80 5.49
N ARG A 47 -9.86 12.42 6.74
CA ARG A 47 -9.75 13.29 7.92
C ARG A 47 -8.38 13.25 8.59
N LEU A 48 -7.54 12.27 8.24
CA LEU A 48 -6.18 12.23 8.78
C LEU A 48 -5.35 13.38 8.23
N PRO A 49 -4.46 13.96 9.05
CA PRO A 49 -3.47 14.88 8.55
C PRO A 49 -2.47 14.13 7.64
N ALA A 50 -1.82 14.87 6.73
CA ALA A 50 -0.95 14.28 5.70
C ALA A 50 0.20 13.44 6.28
N GLU A 51 0.71 13.84 7.45
CA GLU A 51 1.76 13.13 8.17
C GLU A 51 1.30 11.73 8.60
N ALA A 52 0.03 11.55 8.98
CA ALA A 52 -0.51 10.24 9.34
C ALA A 52 -0.91 9.42 8.10
N GLN A 53 -1.42 10.07 7.05
CA GLN A 53 -1.83 9.42 5.80
C GLN A 53 -0.69 8.66 5.10
N ARG A 54 0.56 9.13 5.25
CA ARG A 54 1.76 8.55 4.62
C ARG A 54 2.13 7.15 5.12
N HIS A 55 1.45 6.67 6.16
CA HIS A 55 1.61 5.34 6.76
C HIS A 55 0.61 4.31 6.23
N PHE A 56 -0.19 4.67 5.24
CA PHE A 56 -1.08 3.76 4.53
C PHE A 56 -0.74 3.73 3.04
N GLU A 57 -0.79 2.55 2.43
CA GLU A 57 -0.70 2.36 0.98
C GLU A 57 -2.08 2.19 0.37
N MET A 58 -2.34 2.83 -0.77
CA MET A 58 -3.57 2.63 -1.54
C MET A 58 -3.30 1.66 -2.71
N PRO A 59 -4.01 0.53 -2.82
CA PRO A 59 -3.99 -0.32 -4.01
C PRO A 59 -4.60 0.47 -5.18
N GLY A 60 -3.74 1.00 -6.05
CA GLY A 60 -4.18 1.79 -7.20
C GLY A 60 -3.30 2.99 -7.54
N GLN A 61 -2.35 3.37 -6.68
CA GLN A 61 -1.22 4.15 -7.18
C GLN A 61 -0.26 3.20 -7.89
N VAL A 62 -0.61 2.84 -9.13
CA VAL A 62 0.44 2.63 -10.14
C VAL A 62 1.20 3.94 -10.13
N GLN A 63 2.32 3.95 -9.40
CA GLN A 63 3.33 4.95 -9.56
C GLN A 63 3.59 4.98 -11.07
N ALA A 64 3.22 6.07 -11.73
CA ALA A 64 3.57 6.26 -13.11
C ALA A 64 5.10 6.29 -13.13
N ASP A 65 5.68 5.11 -13.39
CA ASP A 65 7.09 4.96 -13.66
C ASP A 65 7.44 6.04 -14.68
N THR A 66 8.39 6.88 -14.30
CA THR A 66 9.08 7.73 -15.25
C THR A 66 9.52 6.83 -16.40
N PRO A 67 9.18 7.13 -17.68
CA PRO A 67 9.51 6.24 -18.78
C PRO A 67 11.03 6.25 -18.96
N GLY A 68 11.73 5.28 -18.36
CA GLY A 68 13.17 5.19 -18.48
C GLY A 68 13.88 4.41 -17.39
N THR A 69 13.51 3.15 -17.16
CA THR A 69 14.41 2.00 -16.91
C THR A 69 13.57 0.76 -16.55
N ALA A 70 13.21 -0.02 -17.57
CA ALA A 70 12.75 -1.39 -17.34
C ALA A 70 13.91 -2.21 -16.77
N GLN A 71 14.07 -2.25 -15.45
CA GLN A 71 14.99 -3.17 -14.81
C GLN A 71 14.31 -4.53 -14.69
N ALA A 72 14.77 -5.44 -15.55
CA ALA A 72 14.27 -6.79 -15.71
C ALA A 72 14.10 -7.50 -14.36
N SER A 73 12.87 -7.94 -14.08
CA SER A 73 12.59 -9.00 -13.10
C SER A 73 13.12 -10.32 -13.65
N SER A 74 14.46 -10.50 -13.67
CA SER A 74 15.07 -11.81 -13.84
C SER A 74 14.76 -12.63 -12.60
N SER A 75 13.94 -13.66 -12.77
CA SER A 75 13.51 -14.57 -11.72
C SER A 75 14.72 -15.19 -11.03
N ILE A 76 14.78 -15.09 -9.70
CA ILE A 76 15.80 -15.71 -8.83
C ILE A 76 15.98 -17.21 -9.16
N TRP A 77 14.93 -17.84 -9.69
CA TRP A 77 14.92 -19.23 -10.13
C TRP A 77 15.82 -19.53 -11.34
N ASP A 78 16.06 -18.57 -12.24
CA ASP A 78 16.97 -18.76 -13.38
C ASP A 78 18.44 -18.77 -12.93
N SER A 79 18.78 -17.98 -11.92
CA SER A 79 20.14 -17.95 -11.35
C SER A 79 20.51 -19.28 -10.66
N LEU A 80 19.54 -19.98 -10.05
CA LEU A 80 19.82 -21.25 -9.35
C LEU A 80 20.07 -22.43 -10.30
N LYS A 81 19.39 -22.47 -11.46
CA LYS A 81 19.61 -23.55 -12.45
C LYS A 81 20.98 -23.50 -13.10
N SER A 82 21.55 -22.31 -13.28
CA SER A 82 22.88 -22.15 -13.87
C SER A 82 24.00 -22.74 -13.02
N VAL A 83 23.87 -22.73 -11.68
CA VAL A 83 24.93 -23.21 -10.77
C VAL A 83 24.95 -24.74 -10.68
N ALA A 84 23.81 -25.40 -10.91
CA ALA A 84 23.69 -26.86 -10.84
C ALA A 84 24.24 -27.60 -12.07
N SER A 85 24.74 -26.88 -13.09
CA SER A 85 25.24 -27.46 -14.35
C SER A 85 26.75 -27.23 -14.57
N ALA A 86 27.49 -26.83 -13.53
CA ALA A 86 28.95 -26.64 -13.58
C ALA A 86 29.70 -27.86 -13.02
#